data_AF-A0A1M5VCB7-F1
#
_entry.id   AF-A0A1M5VCB7-F1
#
_cell.length_a   1.000
_cell.length_b   1.000
_cell.length_c   1.000
_cell.angle_alpha   90.00
_cell.angle_beta   90.00
_cell.angle_gamma   90.00
#
_symmetry.space_group_name_H-M   'P 1'
#
loop_
_entity.id
_entity.type
_entity.pdbx_description
1 polymer ?
#
loop_
_entity_poly.entity_id
_entity_poly.type
_entity_poly.pdbx_seq_one_letter_code
_entity_poly.pdbx_strand_id
1 'polypeptide(L)' 'MMMGFGMGCGFLGILLLGIVVYLIFKYTNGRKHHGYYDKSDALEILKERYAKGEITEEEYERKKNMLID' A
#
# COMPACT_ATOMS: atom_id res chain seq x y z
N MET A 1 -15.99 30.05 36.75
CA MET A 1 -15.77 28.61 36.50
C MET A 1 -16.10 28.31 35.05
N MET A 2 -15.16 28.47 34.12
CA MET A 2 -15.36 28.10 32.71
C MET A 2 -14.01 27.72 32.12
N MET A 3 -13.58 26.48 32.40
CA MET A 3 -12.39 25.88 31.80
C MET A 3 -12.69 24.39 31.59
N GLY A 4 -13.42 24.09 30.52
CA GLY A 4 -13.92 22.73 30.27
C GLY A 4 -14.35 22.42 28.84
N PHE A 5 -14.08 23.30 27.87
CA PHE A 5 -14.50 23.10 26.47
C PHE A 5 -13.35 22.89 25.48
N GLY A 6 -12.09 22.93 25.93
CA GLY A 6 -10.93 22.76 25.04
C GLY A 6 -10.36 21.34 24.97
N MET A 7 -10.68 20.48 25.95
CA MET A 7 -9.98 19.20 26.13
C MET A 7 -10.70 17.98 25.51
N GLY A 8 -11.96 18.13 25.07
CA GLY A 8 -12.73 17.07 24.42
C GLY A 8 -12.61 17.05 22.88
N CYS A 9 -12.56 18.23 22.26
CA CYS A 9 -12.51 18.35 20.79
C CYS A 9 -11.14 17.95 20.21
N GLY A 10 -10.04 18.20 20.94
CA GLY A 10 -8.70 17.77 20.50
C GLY A 10 -8.53 16.26 20.51
N PHE A 11 -9.10 15.58 21.52
CA PHE A 11 -9.00 14.13 21.66
C PHE A 11 -9.77 13.39 20.55
N LEU A 12 -10.96 13.89 20.20
CA LEU A 12 -11.75 13.37 19.07
C LEU A 12 -11.04 13.57 17.73
N GLY A 13 -10.39 14.71 17.52
CA GLY A 13 -9.62 14.97 16.30
C GLY A 13 -8.42 14.04 16.12
N ILE A 14 -7.66 13.81 17.20
CA ILE A 14 -6.51 12.89 17.21
C ILE A 14 -6.96 11.45 16.98
N LEU A 15 -8.07 11.04 17.60
CA LEU A 15 -8.63 9.70 17.45
C LEU A 15 -9.12 9.43 16.03
N LEU A 16 -9.77 10.42 15.40
CA LEU A 16 -10.22 10.33 14.01
C LEU A 16 -9.03 10.26 13.04
N LEU A 17 -8.01 11.10 13.25
CA LEU A 17 -6.78 11.08 12.45
C LEU A 17 -6.04 9.74 12.58
N GLY A 18 -5.97 9.17 13.79
CA GLY A 18 -5.41 7.83 14.03
C GLY A 18 -6.15 6.73 13.27
N ILE A 19 -7.49 6.77 13.24
CA ILE A 19 -8.31 5.81 12.48
C ILE A 19 -8.05 5.93 10.98
N VAL A 20 -7.99 7.16 10.44
CA VAL A 20 -7.72 7.39 9.01
C VAL A 20 -6.35 6.84 8.61
N VAL A 21 -5.31 7.13 9.40
CA VAL A 21 -3.95 6.61 9.17
C VAL A 21 -3.95 5.08 9.26
N TYR A 22 -4.61 4.50 10.27
CA TYR A 22 -4.71 3.05 10.43
C TYR A 22 -5.41 2.38 9.24
N LEU A 23 -6.49 2.96 8.72
CA LEU A 23 -7.17 2.44 7.53
C LEU A 23 -6.26 2.51 6.31
N ILE A 24 -5.56 3.62 6.07
CA ILE A 24 -4.61 3.75 4.96
C ILE A 24 -3.54 2.67 5.04
N PHE A 25 -2.91 2.49 6.21
CA PHE A 25 -1.90 1.45 6.44
C PHE A 25 -2.47 0.04 6.31
N LYS A 26 -3.70 -0.23 6.79
CA LYS A 26 -4.34 -1.54 6.65
C LYS A 26 -4.64 -1.88 5.19
N TYR A 27 -5.07 -0.91 4.38
CA TYR A 27 -5.35 -1.12 2.96
C TYR A 27 -4.09 -1.15 2.09
N THR A 28 -3.03 -0.41 2.45
CA THR A 28 -1.73 -0.51 1.74
C THR A 28 -0.92 -1.73 2.15
N ASN A 29 -0.98 -2.16 3.41
CA ASN A 29 -0.23 -3.30 3.92
C ASN A 29 -1.01 -4.64 3.77
N GLY A 30 -2.27 -4.58 3.33
CA GLY A 30 -3.13 -5.73 3.02
C GLY A 30 -2.79 -6.47 1.72
N ARG A 31 -1.81 -6.01 0.92
CA ARG A 31 -1.22 -6.78 -0.20
C ARG A 31 0.04 -7.55 0.20
N LYS A 32 0.22 -7.87 1.48
CA LYS A 32 1.17 -8.91 1.88
C LYS A 32 0.42 -10.23 1.92
N HIS A 33 0.14 -10.76 0.73
CA HIS A 33 -0.38 -12.11 0.58
C HIS A 33 0.70 -13.06 1.10
N HIS A 34 0.47 -13.59 2.29
CA HIS A 34 1.32 -14.56 2.94
C HIS A 34 1.15 -15.88 2.18
N GLY A 35 2.21 -16.38 1.57
CA GLY A 35 2.35 -17.83 1.34
C GLY A 35 1.83 -18.40 0.02
N TYR A 36 1.98 -17.73 -1.10
CA TYR A 36 2.29 -18.33 -2.42
C TYR A 36 2.49 -17.15 -3.37
N TYR A 37 3.71 -16.91 -3.86
CA TYR A 37 3.89 -15.95 -4.95
C TYR A 37 3.24 -16.59 -6.19
N ASP A 38 1.97 -16.28 -6.41
CA ASP A 38 1.28 -16.70 -7.62
C ASP A 38 1.89 -15.95 -8.83
N LYS A 39 1.83 -16.54 -10.03
CA LYS A 39 2.28 -15.90 -11.27
C LYS A 39 1.66 -14.50 -11.43
N SER A 40 0.43 -14.30 -10.94
CA SER A 40 -0.26 -13.02 -10.93
C SER A 40 0.44 -11.93 -10.10
N ASP A 41 0.93 -12.26 -8.89
CA ASP A 41 1.67 -11.31 -8.04
C ASP A 41 3.02 -10.92 -8.66
N ALA A 42 3.70 -11.87 -9.31
CA ALA A 42 4.98 -11.60 -9.96
C ALA A 42 4.83 -10.62 -11.14
N LEU A 43 3.76 -10.74 -11.92
CA LEU A 43 3.42 -9.81 -13.00
C LEU A 43 3.05 -8.41 -12.47
N GLU A 44 2.31 -8.33 -11.37
CA GLU A 44 1.94 -7.04 -10.75
C GLU A 44 3.17 -6.28 -10.26
N ILE A 45 4.12 -6.98 -9.62
CA ILE A 45 5.40 -6.40 -9.17
C ILE A 45 6.24 -5.91 -10.35
N LEU A 46 6.30 -6.69 -11.44
CA LEU A 46 7.01 -6.29 -12.66
C LEU A 46 6.43 -5.01 -13.25
N LYS A 47 5.09 -4.91 -13.30
CA LYS A 47 4.39 -3.74 -13.82
C LYS A 47 4.61 -2.51 -12.96
N GLU A 48 4.64 -2.68 -11.64
CA GLU A 48 4.91 -1.58 -10.71
C GLU A 48 6.33 -1.02 -10.89
N ARG A 49 7.34 -1.89 -11.04
CA ARG A 49 8.73 -1.48 -11.27
C ARG A 49 8.92 -0.80 -12.63
N TYR A 50 8.21 -1.26 -13.65
CA TYR A 50 8.20 -0.62 -14.96
C TYR A 50 7.57 0.78 -14.90
N ALA A 51 6.43 0.92 -14.21
CA ALA A 51 5.77 2.22 -14.02
C ALA A 51 6.61 3.21 -13.19
N LYS A 52 7.44 2.70 -12.28
CA LYS A 52 8.43 3.48 -11.53
C LYS A 52 9.67 3.85 -12.35
N GLY A 53 9.86 3.26 -13.54
CA GLY A 53 11.05 3.46 -14.36
C GLY A 53 12.31 2.75 -13.83
N GLU A 54 12.15 1.80 -12.90
CA GLU A 54 13.26 1.05 -12.30
C GLU A 54 13.80 -0.05 -13.21
N ILE A 55 13.02 -0.46 -14.22
CA ILE A 55 13.38 -1.45 -15.22
C ILE A 55 13.06 -0.93 -16.61
N THR A 56 13.85 -1.33 -17.60
CA THR A 56 13.60 -0.99 -19.00
C THR A 56 12.50 -1.86 -19.61
N GLU A 57 11.90 -1.42 -20.71
CA GLU A 57 10.87 -2.19 -21.45
C GLU A 57 11.38 -3.59 -21.85
N GLU A 58 12.64 -3.67 -22.24
CA GLU A 58 13.31 -4.93 -22.60
C GLU A 58 13.40 -5.90 -21.43
N GLU A 59 13.72 -5.42 -20.22
CA GLU A 59 13.75 -6.23 -19.01
C GLU A 59 12.36 -6.68 -18.58
N TYR A 60 11.36 -5.81 -18.74
CA TYR A 60 9.97 -6.12 -18.45
C TYR A 60 9.45 -7.25 -19.35
N GLU A 61 9.63 -7.15 -20.66
CA GLU A 61 9.16 -8.16 -21.61
C GLU A 61 9.86 -9.51 -21.42
N ARG A 62 11.18 -9.53 -21.17
CA ARG A 62 11.90 -10.79 -20.87
C ARG A 62 11.33 -11.52 -19.67
N LYS A 63 11.12 -10.79 -18.56
CA LYS A 63 10.63 -11.39 -17.30
C LYS A 63 9.15 -11.75 -17.38
N LYS A 64 8.34 -10.96 -18.09
CA LYS A 64 6.94 -11.26 -18.37
C LYS A 64 6.79 -12.57 -19.15
N ASN A 65 7.60 -12.80 -20.18
CA ASN A 65 7.55 -14.03 -20.95
C ASN A 65 7.94 -15.26 -20.11
N MET A 66 8.98 -15.16 -19.28
CA MET A 66 9.37 -16.23 -18.36
C MET A 66 8.30 -16.60 -17.32
N LEU A 67 7.40 -15.66 -17.00
CA LEU A 67 6.29 -15.88 -16.07
C LEU A 67 5.00 -16.32 -16.78
N ILE A 68 4.92 -16.28 -18.11
CA ILE A 68 3.74 -16.73 -18.85
C ILE A 68 3.91 -18.20 -19.26
N ASP A 69 5.12 -18.61 -19.66
CA ASP A 69 5.53 -20.02 -19.81
C ASP A 69 5.47 -20.80 -18.49
#